data_AF-A0A2K5PIE1-F1
#
_entry.id   AF-A0A2K5PIE1-F1
#
_cell.length_a   1.000
_cell.length_b   1.000
_cell.length_c   1.000
_cell.angle_alpha   90.00
_cell.angle_beta   90.00
_cell.angle_gamma   90.00
#
_symmetry.space_group_name_H-M   'P 1'
#
loop_
_entity.id
_entity.type
_entity.pdbx_description
1 polymer ?
#
loop_
_entity_poly.entity_id
_entity_poly.type
_entity_poly.pdbx_seq_one_letter_code
_entity_poly.pdbx_strand_id
1 'polypeptide(L)'
;MCIRFKRWHSDGIVYPKPTWLGEQLLAKLARWCVQNRKSGFKSTLSLVSIMKYSKAYRELKEKYKEMVKVWPEVTDPDKFVYEDVAIAAYLLILWEEERAERGLTARQSFVDLGCGNGLLVHILSSEGHPGRGIDVRKRKIWDMYGPHTRLEEDAITPNDKTLFPDVDWLIGNHSDELTPWIPVIAARSAYNCCFFVLPCCFFDFVGKYPRRQSKKTQYREYLDFIKEVGSTCGFHVEEDCLRIPSTKRVCLVGKSRTYPPSREASVDEKRTQYIHSRRGRPVSPPGRGLSPSPPQVAFGSSGHCDGHQALDTGVRCVPGAQAAERGSGPQAGGPWLPGFHPREKAERVRNCAALPRDFIDQVVLQVANLLLGGKQSNPRSSRDGSVKTWNGGGKLSTTLGA
;
A
#
# COMPACT_ATOMS: atom_id res chain seq x y z
N MET A 1 -7.24 -52.88 -39.89
CA MET A 1 -7.78 -51.53 -39.63
C MET A 1 -7.16 -51.05 -38.32
N CYS A 2 -6.08 -50.27 -38.41
CA CYS A 2 -5.24 -49.89 -37.29
C CYS A 2 -5.49 -48.41 -37.00
N ILE A 3 -6.25 -48.09 -35.95
CA ILE A 3 -6.46 -46.69 -35.55
C ILE A 3 -5.40 -46.33 -34.50
N ARG A 4 -4.32 -45.71 -34.97
CA ARG A 4 -3.36 -45.00 -34.13
C ARG A 4 -4.02 -43.71 -33.63
N PHE A 5 -4.33 -43.63 -32.34
CA PHE A 5 -4.42 -42.34 -31.66
C PHE A 5 -3.04 -42.01 -31.06
N LYS A 6 -2.29 -41.14 -31.73
CA LYS A 6 -1.12 -40.48 -31.13
C LYS A 6 -1.40 -38.99 -30.94
N ARG A 7 -1.09 -38.57 -29.72
CA ARG A 7 -0.84 -37.21 -29.20
C ARG A 7 -2.05 -36.33 -28.94
N TRP A 8 -2.46 -36.36 -27.67
CA TRP A 8 -3.04 -35.21 -27.00
C TRP A 8 -2.03 -34.71 -25.97
N HIS A 9 -1.63 -33.45 -26.08
CA HIS A 9 -0.86 -32.72 -25.07
C HIS A 9 -1.68 -31.50 -24.66
N SER A 10 -1.96 -31.38 -23.38
CA SER A 10 -2.49 -30.16 -22.75
C SER A 10 -1.84 -30.01 -21.38
N ASP A 11 -0.92 -29.06 -21.26
CA ASP A 11 -0.10 -28.79 -20.07
C ASP A 11 -0.74 -27.72 -19.18
N GLY A 12 -2.03 -27.86 -18.87
CA GLY A 12 -2.78 -26.83 -18.15
C GLY A 12 -3.93 -27.37 -17.32
N ILE A 13 -3.62 -28.17 -16.30
CA ILE A 13 -4.48 -28.63 -15.19
C ILE A 13 -5.91 -29.01 -15.61
N VAL A 14 -6.04 -30.19 -16.24
CA VAL A 14 -7.32 -30.90 -16.39
C VAL A 14 -7.07 -32.37 -16.00
N TYR A 15 -7.46 -32.70 -14.77
CA TYR A 15 -7.37 -33.99 -14.06
C TYR A 15 -5.97 -34.55 -13.69
N PRO A 16 -5.71 -34.86 -12.40
CA PRO A 16 -4.51 -35.59 -12.01
C PRO A 16 -4.55 -37.03 -12.55
N LYS A 17 -3.42 -37.52 -13.08
CA LYS A 17 -3.28 -38.90 -13.56
C LYS A 17 -3.63 -39.89 -12.42
N PRO A 18 -4.34 -41.01 -12.69
CA PRO A 18 -4.67 -42.00 -11.67
C PRO A 18 -3.46 -42.52 -10.87
N THR A 19 -2.31 -42.64 -11.54
CA THR A 19 -1.04 -43.02 -10.91
C THR A 19 -0.57 -41.99 -9.88
N TRP A 20 -0.70 -40.69 -10.17
CA TRP A 20 -0.36 -39.64 -9.22
C TRP A 20 -1.31 -39.62 -8.01
N LEU A 21 -2.61 -39.89 -8.24
CA LEU A 21 -3.59 -40.00 -7.16
C LEU A 21 -3.27 -41.18 -6.22
N GLY A 22 -2.94 -42.35 -6.77
CA GLY A 22 -2.59 -43.53 -5.95
C GLY A 22 -1.25 -43.38 -5.23
N GLU A 23 -0.21 -42.97 -5.94
CA GLU A 23 1.17 -43.04 -5.43
C GLU A 23 1.60 -41.79 -4.67
N GLN A 24 1.11 -40.61 -5.06
CA GLN A 24 1.63 -39.33 -4.57
C GLN A 24 0.65 -38.58 -3.68
N LEU A 25 -0.66 -38.63 -3.96
CA LEU A 25 -1.65 -37.87 -3.21
C LEU A 25 -1.73 -38.34 -1.76
N LEU A 26 -1.85 -39.65 -1.50
CA LEU A 26 -1.95 -40.18 -0.13
C LEU A 26 -0.71 -39.83 0.72
N ALA A 27 0.49 -40.00 0.15
CA ALA A 27 1.74 -39.64 0.83
C ALA A 27 1.89 -38.11 1.04
N LYS A 28 1.35 -37.28 0.14
CA LYS A 28 1.30 -35.83 0.32
C LYS A 28 0.25 -35.43 1.36
N LEU A 29 -0.94 -36.00 1.33
CA LEU A 29 -2.01 -35.78 2.30
C LEU A 29 -1.56 -36.15 3.71
N ALA A 30 -0.98 -37.35 3.91
CA ALA A 30 -0.44 -37.75 5.20
C ALA A 30 0.62 -36.76 5.70
N ARG A 31 1.53 -36.31 4.82
CA ARG A 31 2.51 -35.27 5.16
C ARG A 31 1.86 -33.93 5.50
N TRP A 32 0.82 -33.51 4.77
CA TRP A 32 0.14 -32.23 5.00
C TRP A 32 -0.71 -32.24 6.28
N CYS A 33 -1.35 -33.37 6.61
CA CYS A 33 -2.13 -33.54 7.83
C CYS A 33 -1.24 -33.53 9.09
N VAL A 34 -0.01 -34.05 9.00
CA VAL A 34 0.93 -34.08 10.14
C VAL A 34 1.82 -32.83 10.19
N GLN A 35 1.97 -32.10 9.09
CA GLN A 35 2.66 -30.81 9.06
C GLN A 35 1.84 -29.77 9.84
N ASN A 36 2.11 -29.65 11.13
CA ASN A 36 1.67 -28.53 11.93
C ASN A 36 2.47 -27.28 11.53
N ARG A 37 2.13 -26.71 10.37
CA ARG A 37 2.63 -25.38 10.01
C ARG A 37 1.88 -24.41 10.90
N LYS A 38 2.51 -24.00 12.00
CA LYS A 38 2.16 -22.74 12.66
C LYS A 38 2.38 -21.61 11.63
N SER A 39 1.40 -21.41 10.76
CA SER A 39 1.36 -20.32 9.80
C SER A 39 1.30 -19.04 10.62
N GLY A 40 2.23 -18.11 10.40
CA GLY A 40 2.16 -16.77 10.97
C GLY A 40 1.01 -15.91 10.40
N PHE A 41 0.16 -16.50 9.56
CA PHE A 41 -1.00 -15.91 8.93
C PHE A 41 -2.25 -16.72 9.27
N LYS A 42 -3.40 -16.03 9.39
CA LYS A 42 -4.70 -16.68 9.55
C LYS A 42 -5.06 -17.59 8.37
N SER A 43 -6.05 -18.45 8.59
CA SER A 43 -6.62 -19.30 7.54
C SER A 43 -7.22 -18.45 6.41
N THR A 44 -7.14 -18.96 5.19
CA THR A 44 -7.72 -18.33 4.00
C THR A 44 -9.24 -18.20 4.11
N LEU A 45 -9.76 -17.01 3.81
CA LEU A 45 -11.20 -16.68 3.83
C LEU A 45 -11.85 -17.00 5.18
N SER A 46 -11.21 -16.56 6.26
CA SER A 46 -11.65 -16.79 7.64
C SER A 46 -12.74 -15.83 8.11
N LEU A 47 -12.90 -14.67 7.46
CA LEU A 47 -13.90 -13.66 7.83
C LEU A 47 -15.17 -13.71 6.98
N VAL A 48 -15.25 -14.62 6.01
CA VAL A 48 -16.40 -14.77 5.10
C VAL A 48 -16.72 -16.25 4.89
N SER A 49 -17.98 -16.57 4.58
CA SER A 49 -18.34 -17.94 4.20
C SER A 49 -17.63 -18.38 2.92
N ILE A 50 -16.79 -19.43 3.00
CA ILE A 50 -16.10 -20.04 1.85
C ILE A 50 -17.09 -20.46 0.76
N MET A 51 -18.27 -20.96 1.15
CA MET A 51 -19.30 -21.40 0.21
C MET A 51 -19.89 -20.20 -0.54
N LYS A 52 -20.30 -19.14 0.17
CA LYS A 52 -20.84 -17.92 -0.43
C LYS A 52 -19.80 -17.25 -1.34
N TYR A 53 -18.56 -17.11 -0.85
CA TYR A 53 -17.45 -16.58 -1.64
C TYR A 53 -17.23 -17.36 -2.93
N SER A 54 -17.17 -18.70 -2.84
CA SER A 54 -16.89 -19.53 -4.02
C SER A 54 -17.99 -19.44 -5.08
N LYS A 55 -19.25 -19.28 -4.64
CA LYS A 55 -20.39 -19.02 -5.53
C LYS A 55 -20.27 -17.64 -6.18
N ALA A 56 -20.13 -16.58 -5.39
CA ALA A 56 -20.02 -15.20 -5.88
C ALA A 56 -18.83 -15.02 -6.83
N TYR A 57 -17.66 -15.57 -6.48
CA TYR A 57 -16.47 -15.52 -7.34
C TYR A 57 -16.71 -16.18 -8.70
N ARG A 58 -17.38 -17.35 -8.74
CA ARG A 58 -17.69 -18.02 -10.01
C ARG A 58 -18.65 -17.21 -10.87
N GLU A 59 -19.69 -16.63 -10.27
CA GLU A 59 -20.67 -15.80 -10.95
C GLU A 59 -20.03 -14.52 -11.53
N LEU A 60 -19.23 -13.82 -10.73
CA LEU A 60 -18.50 -12.62 -11.17
C LEU A 60 -17.45 -12.97 -12.21
N LYS A 61 -16.70 -14.07 -12.03
CA LYS A 61 -15.70 -14.51 -13.00
C LYS A 61 -16.33 -14.73 -14.38
N GLU A 62 -17.48 -15.38 -14.44
CA GLU A 62 -18.20 -15.59 -15.69
C GLU A 62 -18.71 -14.27 -16.29
N LYS A 63 -19.26 -13.39 -15.45
CA LYS A 63 -19.79 -12.07 -15.87
C LYS A 63 -18.72 -11.15 -16.46
N TYR A 64 -17.52 -11.12 -15.86
CA TYR A 64 -16.45 -10.20 -16.24
C TYR A 64 -15.34 -10.84 -17.08
N LYS A 65 -15.48 -12.10 -17.52
CA LYS A 65 -14.47 -12.81 -18.32
C LYS A 65 -14.09 -12.08 -19.61
N GLU A 66 -15.04 -11.38 -20.24
CA GLU A 66 -14.80 -10.67 -21.50
C GLU A 66 -13.85 -9.48 -21.31
N MET A 67 -13.72 -8.95 -20.09
CA MET A 67 -12.76 -7.89 -19.74
C MET A 67 -11.32 -8.31 -20.02
N VAL A 68 -11.01 -9.61 -19.92
CA VAL A 68 -9.67 -10.16 -20.24
C VAL A 68 -9.32 -9.95 -21.71
N LYS A 69 -10.31 -10.06 -22.61
CA LYS A 69 -10.08 -9.98 -24.07
C LYS A 69 -9.87 -8.54 -24.55
N VAL A 70 -10.45 -7.57 -23.85
CA VAL A 70 -10.45 -6.16 -24.24
C VAL A 70 -9.53 -5.30 -23.37
N TRP A 71 -8.65 -5.93 -22.58
CA TRP A 71 -7.78 -5.26 -21.61
C TRP A 71 -6.76 -4.35 -22.32
N PRO A 72 -6.82 -3.01 -22.13
CA PRO A 72 -5.95 -2.07 -22.85
C PRO A 72 -4.65 -1.75 -22.11
N GLU A 73 -4.47 -2.26 -20.90
CA GLU A 73 -3.28 -2.01 -20.07
C GLU A 73 -2.17 -3.00 -20.41
N VAL A 74 -0.93 -2.62 -20.11
CA VAL A 74 0.28 -3.45 -20.37
C VAL A 74 0.44 -4.61 -19.39
N THR A 75 -0.45 -4.72 -18.40
CA THR A 75 -0.43 -5.78 -17.39
C THR A 75 -1.10 -7.05 -17.89
N ASP A 76 -0.75 -8.18 -17.29
CA ASP A 76 -1.36 -9.48 -17.59
C ASP A 76 -2.86 -9.47 -17.22
N PRO A 77 -3.77 -9.54 -18.21
CA PRO A 77 -5.21 -9.43 -17.95
C PRO A 77 -5.75 -10.60 -17.13
N ASP A 78 -5.27 -11.83 -17.36
CA ASP A 78 -5.73 -13.00 -16.60
C ASP A 78 -5.38 -12.87 -15.13
N LYS A 79 -4.22 -12.28 -14.82
CA LYS A 79 -3.83 -12.04 -13.43
C LYS A 79 -4.66 -10.92 -12.80
N PHE A 80 -4.70 -9.74 -13.42
CA PHE A 80 -5.27 -8.53 -12.80
C PHE A 80 -6.80 -8.56 -12.76
N VAL A 81 -7.46 -9.02 -13.83
CA VAL A 81 -8.93 -9.11 -13.87
C VAL A 81 -9.44 -10.07 -12.81
N TYR A 82 -8.87 -11.28 -12.73
CA TYR A 82 -9.35 -12.27 -11.76
C TYR A 82 -8.92 -11.98 -10.31
N GLU A 83 -7.86 -11.20 -10.11
CA GLU A 83 -7.50 -10.65 -8.80
C GLU A 83 -8.57 -9.68 -8.30
N ASP A 84 -8.97 -8.69 -9.10
CA ASP A 84 -10.02 -7.73 -8.73
C ASP A 84 -11.41 -8.40 -8.60
N VAL A 85 -11.73 -9.39 -9.45
CA VAL A 85 -12.96 -10.19 -9.31
C VAL A 85 -12.98 -10.95 -7.98
N ALA A 86 -11.85 -11.53 -7.55
CA ALA A 86 -11.76 -12.22 -6.27
C ALA A 86 -11.86 -11.26 -5.07
N ILE A 87 -11.27 -10.06 -5.17
CA ILE A 87 -11.40 -9.02 -4.13
C ILE A 87 -12.86 -8.53 -4.06
N ALA A 88 -13.50 -8.28 -5.20
CA ALA A 88 -14.90 -7.87 -5.26
C ALA A 88 -15.82 -8.94 -4.64
N ALA A 89 -15.64 -10.22 -4.99
CA ALA A 89 -16.39 -11.32 -4.40
C ALA A 89 -16.25 -11.35 -2.87
N TYR A 90 -15.04 -11.13 -2.36
CA TYR A 90 -14.78 -11.07 -0.92
C TYR A 90 -15.54 -9.93 -0.25
N LEU A 91 -15.41 -8.70 -0.79
CA LEU A 91 -16.07 -7.51 -0.24
C LEU A 91 -17.60 -7.61 -0.27
N LEU A 92 -18.17 -8.13 -1.36
CA LEU A 92 -19.62 -8.30 -1.49
C LEU A 92 -20.19 -9.25 -0.44
N ILE A 93 -19.51 -10.37 -0.16
CA ILE A 93 -19.93 -11.29 0.90
C ILE A 93 -19.72 -10.67 2.28
N LEU A 94 -18.59 -10.01 2.51
CA LEU A 94 -18.31 -9.30 3.76
C LEU A 94 -19.41 -8.26 4.09
N TRP A 95 -19.81 -7.50 3.07
CA TRP A 95 -20.86 -6.48 3.18
C TRP A 95 -22.26 -7.07 3.29
N GLU A 96 -22.55 -8.18 2.62
CA GLU A 96 -23.81 -8.91 2.79
C GLU A 96 -23.98 -9.41 4.23
N GLU A 97 -22.92 -10.02 4.79
CA GLU A 97 -22.91 -10.49 6.18
C GLU A 97 -23.04 -9.32 7.17
N GLU A 98 -22.31 -8.21 6.95
CA GLU A 98 -22.47 -6.99 7.75
C GLU A 98 -23.90 -6.44 7.72
N ARG A 99 -24.54 -6.38 6.54
CA ARG A 99 -25.93 -5.91 6.41
C ARG A 99 -26.88 -6.80 7.20
N ALA A 100 -26.71 -8.13 7.09
CA ALA A 100 -27.54 -9.08 7.80
C ALA A 100 -27.39 -8.96 9.32
N GLU A 101 -26.16 -8.82 9.82
CA GLU A 101 -25.86 -8.63 11.24
C GLU A 101 -26.45 -7.34 11.80
N ARG A 102 -26.43 -6.26 11.02
CA ARG A 102 -26.89 -4.92 11.43
C ARG A 102 -28.37 -4.65 11.09
N GLY A 103 -29.06 -5.58 10.43
CA GLY A 103 -30.44 -5.38 9.96
C GLY A 103 -30.59 -4.28 8.91
N LEU A 104 -29.55 -4.05 8.09
CA LEU A 104 -29.53 -3.01 7.06
C LEU A 104 -30.05 -3.55 5.73
N THR A 105 -30.84 -2.74 5.02
CA THR A 105 -31.33 -3.05 3.66
C THR A 105 -30.54 -2.33 2.57
N ALA A 106 -30.03 -1.13 2.88
CA ALA A 106 -29.22 -0.34 1.97
C ALA A 106 -27.86 -1.01 1.71
N ARG A 107 -27.38 -0.95 0.46
CA ARG A 107 -26.04 -1.39 0.09
C ARG A 107 -25.00 -0.39 0.57
N GLN A 108 -23.87 -0.89 1.07
CA GLN A 108 -22.76 -0.09 1.54
C GLN A 108 -22.21 0.80 0.44
N SER A 109 -21.98 2.05 0.80
CA SER A 109 -21.25 3.02 0.00
C SER A 109 -19.74 2.88 0.18
N PHE A 110 -18.95 3.22 -0.85
CA PHE A 110 -17.49 3.09 -0.77
C PHE A 110 -16.70 4.15 -1.53
N VAL A 111 -15.44 4.35 -1.09
CA VAL A 111 -14.40 5.04 -1.87
C VAL A 111 -13.14 4.17 -1.91
N ASP A 112 -12.63 3.89 -3.10
CA ASP A 112 -11.35 3.19 -3.30
C ASP A 112 -10.22 4.21 -3.54
N LEU A 113 -9.27 4.26 -2.60
CA LEU A 113 -8.19 5.24 -2.56
C LEU A 113 -6.92 4.65 -3.17
N GLY A 114 -6.48 5.22 -4.29
CA GLY A 114 -5.43 4.65 -5.14
C GLY A 114 -5.97 3.51 -6.01
N CYS A 115 -7.12 3.72 -6.65
CA CYS A 115 -7.88 2.67 -7.34
C CYS A 115 -7.22 2.16 -8.63
N GLY A 116 -6.13 2.79 -9.10
CA GLY A 116 -5.34 2.34 -10.24
C GLY A 116 -6.16 2.13 -11.51
N ASN A 117 -6.32 0.87 -11.92
CA ASN A 117 -7.07 0.52 -13.12
C ASN A 117 -8.58 0.80 -12.99
N GLY A 118 -9.13 0.91 -11.78
CA GLY A 118 -10.56 1.18 -11.55
C GLY A 118 -11.51 -0.01 -11.75
N LEU A 119 -11.01 -1.21 -12.05
CA LEU A 119 -11.83 -2.40 -12.30
C LEU A 119 -12.59 -2.84 -11.04
N LEU A 120 -11.95 -2.81 -9.87
CA LEU A 120 -12.64 -3.13 -8.61
C LEU A 120 -13.84 -2.19 -8.38
N VAL A 121 -13.66 -0.90 -8.61
CA VAL A 121 -14.73 0.11 -8.53
C VAL A 121 -15.84 -0.20 -9.53
N HIS A 122 -15.47 -0.48 -10.78
CA HIS A 122 -16.42 -0.86 -11.84
C HIS A 122 -17.28 -2.06 -11.44
N ILE A 123 -16.66 -3.13 -10.92
CA ILE A 123 -17.38 -4.33 -10.49
C ILE A 123 -18.33 -3.99 -9.34
N LEU A 124 -17.83 -3.39 -8.25
CA LEU A 124 -18.66 -3.09 -7.08
C LEU A 124 -19.84 -2.17 -7.42
N SER A 125 -19.63 -1.13 -8.23
CA SER A 125 -20.69 -0.25 -8.70
C SER A 125 -21.70 -0.97 -9.59
N SER A 126 -21.24 -1.87 -10.46
CA SER A 126 -22.10 -2.69 -11.33
C SER A 126 -22.90 -3.74 -10.55
N GLU A 127 -22.42 -4.17 -9.38
CA GLU A 127 -23.20 -4.99 -8.42
C GLU A 127 -24.13 -4.15 -7.51
N GLY A 128 -24.24 -2.85 -7.79
CA GLY A 128 -25.23 -1.94 -7.19
C GLY A 128 -24.75 -1.20 -5.95
N HIS A 129 -23.45 -1.24 -5.63
CA HIS A 129 -22.89 -0.49 -4.51
C HIS A 129 -22.53 0.96 -4.93
N PRO A 130 -23.09 1.99 -4.28
CA PRO A 130 -22.76 3.37 -4.63
C PRO A 130 -21.31 3.68 -4.23
N GLY A 131 -20.50 4.17 -5.14
CA GLY A 131 -19.12 4.47 -4.81
C GLY A 131 -18.32 5.12 -5.92
N ARG A 132 -17.05 5.34 -5.62
CA ARG A 132 -16.09 5.93 -6.56
C ARG A 132 -14.67 5.46 -6.30
N GLY A 133 -13.83 5.56 -7.32
CA GLY A 133 -12.38 5.41 -7.18
C GLY A 133 -11.68 6.74 -7.36
N ILE A 134 -10.63 6.96 -6.58
CA ILE A 134 -9.75 8.12 -6.73
C ILE A 134 -8.34 7.62 -6.94
N ASP A 135 -7.69 8.05 -8.01
CA ASP A 135 -6.27 7.78 -8.26
C ASP A 135 -5.59 9.04 -8.76
N VAL A 136 -4.31 9.19 -8.46
CA VAL A 136 -3.52 10.34 -8.92
C VAL A 136 -3.38 10.38 -10.43
N ARG A 137 -3.62 9.25 -11.11
CA ARG A 137 -3.46 9.09 -12.55
C ARG A 137 -4.61 8.31 -13.17
N LYS A 138 -5.21 8.90 -14.21
CA LYS A 138 -6.16 8.20 -15.09
C LYS A 138 -5.45 7.10 -15.89
N ARG A 139 -6.04 5.89 -15.91
CA ARG A 139 -5.61 4.76 -16.73
C ARG A 139 -6.41 4.69 -18.03
N LYS A 140 -5.88 4.02 -19.06
CA LYS A 140 -6.53 3.95 -20.38
C LYS A 140 -7.85 3.19 -20.30
N ILE A 141 -7.90 2.17 -19.46
CA ILE A 141 -9.10 1.37 -19.26
C ILE A 141 -10.28 2.18 -18.69
N TRP A 142 -10.04 3.33 -18.06
CA TRP A 142 -11.12 4.17 -17.52
C TRP A 142 -12.09 4.61 -18.61
N ASP A 143 -11.60 4.86 -19.83
CA ASP A 143 -12.42 5.29 -20.97
C ASP A 143 -13.37 4.19 -21.47
N MET A 144 -13.16 2.94 -21.05
CA MET A 144 -14.01 1.80 -21.42
C MET A 144 -15.17 1.58 -20.46
N TYR A 145 -15.12 2.14 -19.25
CA TYR A 145 -16.17 1.93 -18.26
C TYR A 145 -17.38 2.82 -18.55
N GLY A 146 -18.58 2.25 -18.30
CA GLY A 146 -19.83 2.97 -18.48
C GLY A 146 -20.08 4.06 -17.41
N PRO A 147 -21.13 4.88 -17.58
CA PRO A 147 -21.43 6.02 -16.71
C PRO A 147 -21.71 5.65 -15.25
N HIS A 148 -22.00 4.37 -14.97
CA HIS A 148 -22.17 3.85 -13.61
C HIS A 148 -20.86 3.74 -12.83
N THR A 149 -19.70 3.85 -13.48
CA THR A 149 -18.38 3.76 -12.86
C THR A 149 -17.79 5.16 -12.67
N ARG A 150 -17.76 5.61 -11.42
CA ARG A 150 -17.27 6.96 -11.09
C ARG A 150 -15.80 6.90 -10.69
N LEU A 151 -14.92 7.45 -11.52
CA LEU A 151 -13.48 7.49 -11.30
C LEU A 151 -12.98 8.94 -11.38
N GLU A 152 -12.12 9.33 -10.44
CA GLU A 152 -11.60 10.69 -10.31
C GLU A 152 -10.06 10.68 -10.38
N GLU A 153 -9.51 11.48 -11.27
CA GLU A 153 -8.06 11.71 -11.36
C GLU A 153 -7.63 12.83 -10.39
N ASP A 154 -7.39 12.48 -9.13
CA ASP A 154 -7.01 13.43 -8.10
C ASP A 154 -6.01 12.84 -7.09
N ALA A 155 -5.20 13.72 -6.48
CA ALA A 155 -4.21 13.33 -5.50
C ALA A 155 -4.82 13.29 -4.09
N ILE A 156 -4.74 12.13 -3.44
CA ILE A 156 -5.13 12.02 -2.02
C ILE A 156 -4.01 12.58 -1.15
N THR A 157 -4.31 13.66 -0.44
CA THR A 157 -3.41 14.28 0.54
C THR A 157 -3.99 14.11 1.94
N PRO A 158 -3.26 13.51 2.91
CA PRO A 158 -3.75 13.30 4.28
C PRO A 158 -3.99 14.62 5.02
N ASN A 159 -5.18 15.18 4.83
CA ASN A 159 -5.68 16.41 5.45
C ASN A 159 -7.22 16.39 5.49
N ASP A 160 -7.81 17.43 6.06
CA ASP A 160 -9.26 17.51 6.28
C ASP A 160 -10.07 17.65 4.98
N LYS A 161 -9.43 17.95 3.84
CA LYS A 161 -10.10 18.04 2.52
C LYS A 161 -10.35 16.67 1.88
N THR A 162 -9.66 15.62 2.33
CA THR A 162 -9.83 14.25 1.82
C THR A 162 -10.57 13.38 2.84
N LEU A 163 -11.62 13.91 3.45
CA LEU A 163 -12.53 13.19 4.33
C LEU A 163 -13.81 12.80 3.59
N PHE A 164 -14.41 11.69 4.00
CA PHE A 164 -15.57 11.09 3.34
C PHE A 164 -16.69 10.78 4.35
N PRO A 165 -17.35 11.81 4.93
CA PRO A 165 -18.28 11.63 6.04
C PRO A 165 -19.52 10.79 5.69
N ASP A 166 -19.91 10.78 4.42
CA ASP A 166 -21.11 10.08 3.92
C ASP A 166 -20.80 8.68 3.37
N VAL A 167 -19.63 8.12 3.67
CA VAL A 167 -19.15 6.85 3.10
C VAL A 167 -19.00 5.78 4.17
N ASP A 168 -19.57 4.61 3.91
CA ASP A 168 -19.51 3.47 4.84
C ASP A 168 -18.13 2.82 4.84
N TRP A 169 -17.46 2.71 3.68
CA TRP A 169 -16.21 1.97 3.53
C TRP A 169 -15.13 2.72 2.73
N LEU A 170 -13.92 2.78 3.29
CA LEU A 170 -12.71 3.11 2.53
C LEU A 170 -11.94 1.85 2.14
N ILE A 171 -11.60 1.74 0.86
CA ILE A 171 -10.87 0.61 0.29
C ILE A 171 -9.46 1.09 -0.09
N GLY A 172 -8.47 0.23 0.18
CA GLY A 172 -7.10 0.36 -0.26
C GLY A 172 -6.61 -0.93 -0.89
N ASN A 173 -7.00 -1.18 -2.14
CA ASN A 173 -6.48 -2.31 -2.90
C ASN A 173 -5.10 -1.96 -3.47
N HIS A 174 -4.03 -2.48 -2.87
CA HIS A 174 -2.67 -2.24 -3.35
C HIS A 174 -2.31 -0.74 -3.44
N SER A 175 -2.79 0.06 -2.49
CA SER A 175 -2.77 1.54 -2.51
C SER A 175 -1.42 2.19 -2.16
N ASP A 176 -0.31 1.45 -2.25
CA ASP A 176 1.06 1.92 -2.05
C ASP A 176 1.23 2.81 -0.79
N GLU A 177 1.69 4.05 -0.96
CA GLU A 177 1.94 5.02 0.12
C GLU A 177 0.69 5.43 0.90
N LEU A 178 -0.51 5.20 0.36
CA LEU A 178 -1.77 5.47 1.06
C LEU A 178 -2.15 4.37 2.04
N THR A 179 -1.58 3.16 1.92
CA THR A 179 -1.91 2.02 2.79
C THR A 179 -1.97 2.38 4.29
N PRO A 180 -0.95 3.02 4.91
CA PRO A 180 -1.01 3.40 6.33
C PRO A 180 -1.98 4.57 6.60
N TRP A 181 -2.30 5.39 5.60
CA TRP A 181 -3.20 6.52 5.74
C TRP A 181 -4.68 6.14 5.72
N ILE A 182 -5.06 5.07 5.02
CA ILE A 182 -6.46 4.68 4.87
C ILE A 182 -7.17 4.45 6.21
N PRO A 183 -6.60 3.72 7.20
CA PRO A 183 -7.22 3.63 8.52
C PRO A 183 -7.39 4.99 9.21
N VAL A 184 -6.45 5.93 9.02
CA VAL A 184 -6.52 7.28 9.59
C VAL A 184 -7.64 8.09 8.94
N ILE A 185 -7.73 8.05 7.61
CA ILE A 185 -8.76 8.75 6.83
C ILE A 185 -10.13 8.19 7.18
N ALA A 186 -10.29 6.86 7.24
CA ALA A 186 -11.54 6.23 7.68
C ALA A 186 -11.90 6.68 9.10
N ALA A 187 -10.90 6.71 9.98
CA ALA A 187 -11.12 7.07 11.37
C ALA A 187 -11.67 8.50 11.53
N ARG A 188 -11.16 9.44 10.74
CA ARG A 188 -11.52 10.86 10.75
C ARG A 188 -12.71 11.21 9.88
N SER A 189 -13.08 10.35 8.93
CA SER A 189 -14.20 10.62 8.01
C SER A 189 -15.52 10.51 8.75
N ALA A 190 -15.77 9.39 9.43
CA ALA A 190 -16.93 9.22 10.29
C ALA A 190 -16.69 8.11 11.32
N TYR A 191 -17.38 8.18 12.46
CA TYR A 191 -17.22 7.18 13.53
C TYR A 191 -17.59 5.76 13.07
N ASN A 192 -18.61 5.63 12.23
CA ASN A 192 -19.08 4.37 11.63
C ASN A 192 -18.36 3.98 10.32
N CYS A 193 -17.48 4.84 9.78
CA CYS A 193 -16.72 4.54 8.57
C CYS A 193 -15.75 3.38 8.83
N CYS A 194 -15.83 2.36 8.00
CA CYS A 194 -15.03 1.15 8.03
C CYS A 194 -13.88 1.22 7.02
N PHE A 195 -12.90 0.33 7.13
CA PHE A 195 -11.85 0.22 6.11
C PHE A 195 -11.52 -1.22 5.74
N PHE A 196 -11.07 -1.37 4.49
CA PHE A 196 -10.40 -2.55 3.97
C PHE A 196 -9.07 -2.12 3.35
N VAL A 197 -7.97 -2.79 3.68
CA VAL A 197 -6.69 -2.58 3.00
C VAL A 197 -6.05 -3.92 2.61
N LEU A 198 -5.48 -3.97 1.41
CA LEU A 198 -4.68 -5.09 0.89
C LEU A 198 -3.24 -4.60 0.61
N PRO A 199 -2.35 -4.64 1.61
CA PRO A 199 -1.02 -4.05 1.51
C PRO A 199 -0.11 -4.79 0.52
N CYS A 200 0.50 -4.07 -0.43
CA CYS A 200 1.55 -4.61 -1.31
C CYS A 200 2.92 -3.96 -1.10
N CYS A 201 3.01 -2.64 -0.97
CA CYS A 201 4.27 -1.92 -0.86
C CYS A 201 4.53 -1.46 0.58
N PHE A 202 5.81 -1.42 0.97
CA PHE A 202 6.23 -1.16 2.34
C PHE A 202 6.47 0.35 2.55
N PHE A 203 5.41 1.09 2.86
CA PHE A 203 5.45 2.53 3.12
C PHE A 203 5.07 2.84 4.58
N ASP A 204 5.78 3.78 5.19
CA ASP A 204 5.31 4.43 6.42
C ASP A 204 4.43 5.64 6.05
N PHE A 205 4.00 6.42 7.03
CA PHE A 205 3.31 7.69 6.77
C PHE A 205 4.15 8.69 5.97
N VAL A 206 5.48 8.60 6.06
CA VAL A 206 6.44 9.39 5.29
C VAL A 206 7.52 8.48 4.72
N GLY A 207 7.43 8.17 3.43
CA GLY A 207 8.45 7.39 2.72
C GLY A 207 8.38 5.89 3.01
N LYS A 208 9.50 5.19 2.80
CA LYS A 208 9.56 3.72 2.91
C LYS A 208 9.55 3.27 4.37
N TYR A 209 8.82 2.19 4.64
CA TYR A 209 8.78 1.58 5.96
C TYR A 209 10.15 1.00 6.33
N PRO A 210 10.81 1.50 7.40
CA PRO A 210 12.09 0.97 7.85
C PRO A 210 11.87 -0.32 8.62
N ARG A 211 12.40 -1.43 8.11
CA ARG A 211 12.34 -2.72 8.81
C ARG A 211 13.04 -2.62 10.16
N ARG A 212 12.36 -3.04 11.23
CA ARG A 212 12.82 -2.93 12.62
C ARG A 212 13.40 -4.23 13.17
N GLN A 213 12.97 -5.38 12.65
CA GLN A 213 13.43 -6.67 13.17
C GLN A 213 13.71 -7.70 12.07
N SER A 214 14.75 -8.51 12.27
CA SER A 214 15.11 -9.57 11.34
C SER A 214 14.35 -10.89 11.56
N LYS A 215 13.69 -11.06 12.71
CA LYS A 215 13.03 -12.31 13.15
C LYS A 215 11.78 -12.69 12.34
N LYS A 216 11.10 -11.72 11.72
CA LYS A 216 9.89 -11.92 10.90
C LYS A 216 10.19 -11.63 9.44
N THR A 217 9.41 -12.18 8.52
CA THR A 217 9.45 -11.73 7.12
C THR A 217 9.09 -10.25 7.04
N GLN A 218 9.65 -9.53 6.08
CA GLN A 218 9.33 -8.11 5.89
C GLN A 218 7.82 -7.88 5.71
N TYR A 219 7.14 -8.80 5.01
CA TYR A 219 5.69 -8.70 4.80
C TYR A 219 4.90 -8.88 6.09
N ARG A 220 5.21 -9.88 6.93
CA ARG A 220 4.53 -10.07 8.22
C ARG A 220 4.76 -8.88 9.16
N GLU A 221 6.00 -8.40 9.23
CA GLU A 221 6.31 -7.21 10.04
C GLU A 221 5.52 -5.98 9.55
N TYR A 222 5.39 -5.81 8.23
CA TYR A 222 4.62 -4.72 7.68
C TYR A 222 3.12 -4.84 7.96
N LEU A 223 2.55 -6.05 7.87
CA LEU A 223 1.16 -6.29 8.25
C LEU A 223 0.91 -6.01 9.74
N ASP A 224 1.88 -6.36 10.61
CA ASP A 224 1.82 -6.01 12.03
C ASP A 224 1.79 -4.49 12.22
N PHE A 225 2.59 -3.75 11.45
CA PHE A 225 2.57 -2.29 11.46
C PHE A 225 1.22 -1.72 11.00
N ILE A 226 0.65 -2.18 9.88
CA ILE A 226 -0.66 -1.67 9.42
C ILE A 226 -1.77 -2.04 10.42
N LYS A 227 -1.68 -3.20 11.06
CA LYS A 227 -2.59 -3.59 12.15
C LYS A 227 -2.45 -2.64 13.36
N GLU A 228 -1.23 -2.30 13.76
CA GLU A 228 -0.93 -1.32 14.82
C GLU A 228 -1.51 0.07 14.49
N VAL A 229 -1.39 0.51 13.23
CA VAL A 229 -1.99 1.76 12.75
C VAL A 229 -3.51 1.72 12.91
N GLY A 230 -4.18 0.67 12.44
CA GLY A 230 -5.63 0.53 12.57
C GLY A 230 -6.10 0.45 14.03
N SER A 231 -5.37 -0.27 14.90
CA SER A 231 -5.65 -0.32 16.34
C SER A 231 -5.46 1.03 17.02
N THR A 232 -4.43 1.80 16.64
CA THR A 232 -4.21 3.17 17.13
C THR A 232 -5.29 4.14 16.65
N CYS A 233 -5.82 3.92 15.45
CA CYS A 233 -7.01 4.62 14.95
C CYS A 233 -8.30 4.22 15.69
N GLY A 234 -8.21 3.24 16.60
CA GLY A 234 -9.26 2.79 17.47
C GLY A 234 -10.23 1.81 16.82
N PHE A 235 -9.78 1.05 15.82
CA PHE A 235 -10.55 -0.02 15.20
C PHE A 235 -10.29 -1.38 15.83
N HIS A 236 -11.34 -2.22 15.89
CA HIS A 236 -11.17 -3.66 15.94
C HIS A 236 -10.66 -4.15 14.58
N VAL A 237 -9.34 -4.36 14.48
CA VAL A 237 -8.70 -4.77 13.23
C VAL A 237 -8.62 -6.29 13.13
N GLU A 238 -9.34 -6.81 12.14
CA GLU A 238 -9.30 -8.20 11.75
C GLU A 238 -8.33 -8.40 10.58
N GLU A 239 -7.71 -9.57 10.53
CA GLU A 239 -6.85 -9.99 9.41
C GLU A 239 -7.56 -11.13 8.68
N ASP A 240 -7.39 -11.21 7.37
CA ASP A 240 -7.78 -12.38 6.58
C ASP A 240 -6.80 -12.63 5.44
N CYS A 241 -6.80 -13.85 4.90
CA CYS A 241 -6.01 -14.20 3.71
C CYS A 241 -6.96 -14.46 2.53
N LEU A 242 -6.83 -13.67 1.48
CA LEU A 242 -7.65 -13.76 0.26
C LEU A 242 -7.22 -14.93 -0.63
N ARG A 243 -8.13 -15.39 -1.50
CA ARG A 243 -7.84 -16.37 -2.55
C ARG A 243 -7.59 -15.66 -3.89
N ILE A 244 -6.44 -14.99 -3.99
CA ILE A 244 -5.97 -14.25 -5.17
C ILE A 244 -4.61 -14.78 -5.68
N PRO A 245 -4.23 -14.57 -6.96
CA PRO A 245 -2.96 -14.99 -7.52
C PRO A 245 -1.76 -14.08 -7.11
N SER A 246 -1.64 -13.81 -5.80
CA SER A 246 -0.60 -12.95 -5.22
C SER A 246 0.05 -13.58 -3.98
N THR A 247 1.33 -13.26 -3.76
CA THR A 247 2.05 -13.58 -2.52
C THR A 247 1.69 -12.60 -1.41
N LYS A 248 1.19 -11.40 -1.76
CA LYS A 248 0.75 -10.35 -0.83
C LYS A 248 -0.77 -10.30 -0.78
N ARG A 249 -1.34 -11.37 -0.22
CA ARG A 249 -2.78 -11.68 -0.23
C ARG A 249 -3.47 -11.53 1.12
N VAL A 250 -2.79 -10.97 2.12
CA VAL A 250 -3.34 -10.75 3.46
C VAL A 250 -3.95 -9.35 3.50
N CYS A 251 -5.25 -9.27 3.79
CA CYS A 251 -5.96 -8.01 4.00
C CYS A 251 -6.17 -7.73 5.49
N LEU A 252 -6.40 -6.46 5.80
CA LEU A 252 -6.76 -5.99 7.13
C LEU A 252 -8.08 -5.20 7.03
N VAL A 253 -9.00 -5.49 7.95
CA VAL A 253 -10.37 -4.98 7.95
C VAL A 253 -10.67 -4.33 9.30
N GLY A 254 -11.13 -3.08 9.31
CA GLY A 254 -11.63 -2.40 10.50
C GLY A 254 -13.13 -2.16 10.42
N LYS A 255 -13.92 -2.92 11.18
CA LYS A 255 -15.40 -2.89 11.12
C LYS A 255 -16.08 -2.05 12.21
N SER A 256 -15.44 -1.89 13.36
CA SER A 256 -16.04 -1.24 14.54
C SER A 256 -14.98 -0.59 15.42
N ARG A 257 -15.43 0.29 16.32
CA ARG A 257 -14.56 1.04 17.24
C ARG A 257 -14.36 0.31 18.55
N THR A 258 -13.16 0.46 19.12
CA THR A 258 -12.77 -0.09 20.44
C THR A 258 -13.16 0.82 21.61
N TYR A 259 -13.83 1.93 21.33
CA TYR A 259 -14.20 2.98 22.27
C TYR A 259 -15.59 3.53 21.89
N PRO A 260 -16.37 4.09 22.84
CA PRO A 260 -17.66 4.72 22.54
C PRO A 260 -17.48 6.11 21.86
N PRO A 261 -18.51 6.63 21.16
CA PRO A 261 -18.41 7.91 20.43
C PRO A 261 -17.97 9.10 21.28
N SER A 262 -18.32 9.12 22.56
CA SER A 262 -17.94 10.18 23.51
C SER A 262 -16.43 10.34 23.69
N ARG A 263 -15.63 9.35 23.32
CA ARG A 263 -14.17 9.37 23.43
C ARG A 263 -13.44 9.73 22.13
N GLU A 264 -14.16 10.05 21.04
CA GLU A 264 -13.54 10.35 19.73
C GLU A 264 -12.45 11.41 19.82
N ALA A 265 -12.70 12.53 20.49
CA ALA A 265 -11.71 13.61 20.62
C ALA A 265 -10.40 13.14 21.27
N SER A 266 -10.49 12.34 22.34
CA SER A 266 -9.32 11.79 23.02
C SER A 266 -8.58 10.75 22.18
N VAL A 267 -9.31 9.95 21.38
CA VAL A 267 -8.69 8.95 20.49
C VAL A 267 -8.06 9.63 19.28
N ASP A 268 -8.66 10.68 18.72
CA ASP A 268 -8.06 11.45 17.63
C ASP A 268 -6.79 12.20 18.06
N GLU A 269 -6.72 12.66 19.31
CA GLU A 269 -5.48 13.22 19.86
C GLU A 269 -4.36 12.15 19.89
N LYS A 270 -4.66 10.95 20.40
CA LYS A 270 -3.71 9.82 20.39
C LYS A 270 -3.29 9.42 18.98
N ARG A 271 -4.24 9.40 18.05
CA ARG A 271 -4.01 9.13 16.62
C ARG A 271 -3.03 10.16 16.03
N THR A 272 -3.26 11.45 16.32
CA THR A 272 -2.39 12.56 15.92
C THR A 272 -0.97 12.38 16.48
N GLN A 273 -0.84 12.16 17.79
CA GLN A 273 0.44 11.93 18.45
C GLN A 273 1.20 10.74 17.86
N TYR A 274 0.50 9.64 17.58
CA TYR A 274 1.08 8.46 16.95
C TYR A 274 1.65 8.76 15.56
N ILE A 275 0.85 9.39 14.69
CA ILE A 275 1.29 9.77 13.34
C ILE A 275 2.52 10.68 13.41
N HIS A 276 2.54 11.68 14.30
CA HIS A 276 3.70 12.55 14.50
C HIS A 276 4.93 11.81 15.02
N SER A 277 4.77 10.82 15.90
CA SER A 277 5.89 10.00 16.41
C SER A 277 6.60 9.19 15.32
N ARG A 278 5.95 8.99 14.17
CA ARG A 278 6.47 8.25 13.01
C ARG A 278 7.27 9.11 12.05
N ARG A 279 7.40 10.42 12.27
CA ARG A 279 8.43 11.21 11.57
C ARG A 279 9.78 10.56 11.85
N GLY A 280 10.40 10.02 10.80
CA GLY A 280 11.75 9.47 10.94
C GLY A 280 12.65 10.47 11.65
N ARG A 281 13.50 10.00 12.58
CA ARG A 281 14.60 10.85 13.04
C ARG A 281 15.32 11.34 11.79
N PRO A 282 15.63 12.65 11.67
CA PRO A 282 16.39 13.15 10.54
C PRO A 282 17.62 12.28 10.37
N VAL A 283 17.78 11.66 9.20
CA VAL A 283 19.07 11.11 8.82
C VAL A 283 19.97 12.32 8.71
N SER A 284 20.85 12.51 9.70
CA SER A 284 21.89 13.53 9.62
C SER A 284 22.58 13.37 8.26
N PRO A 285 22.84 14.47 7.53
CA PRO A 285 23.59 14.37 6.28
C PRO A 285 24.91 13.64 6.55
N PRO A 286 25.42 12.82 5.62
CA PRO A 286 26.76 12.25 5.75
C PRO A 286 27.73 13.39 6.04
N GLY A 287 28.50 13.22 7.11
CA GLY A 287 29.21 14.30 7.80
C GLY A 287 29.87 15.30 6.86
N ARG A 288 29.43 16.56 6.93
CA ARG A 288 30.28 17.66 6.51
C ARG A 288 31.40 17.73 7.53
N GLY A 289 32.63 17.57 7.04
CA GLY A 289 33.85 17.64 7.83
C GLY A 289 33.87 18.84 8.75
N LEU A 290 34.42 18.61 9.94
CA LEU A 290 34.77 19.63 10.92
C LEU A 290 35.44 20.82 10.24
N SER A 291 34.95 22.02 10.51
CA SER A 291 35.71 23.26 10.32
C SER A 291 35.38 24.21 11.47
N PRO A 292 36.36 25.00 11.94
CA PRO A 292 36.47 25.38 13.34
C PRO A 292 35.57 26.56 13.71
N SER A 293 35.18 26.60 14.99
CA SER A 293 34.43 27.68 15.63
C SER A 293 35.16 29.03 15.52
N PRO A 294 34.44 30.15 15.28
CA PRO A 294 35.01 31.48 15.47
C PRO A 294 35.04 31.84 16.98
N PRO A 295 35.96 32.73 17.40
CA PRO A 295 36.28 32.95 18.80
C PRO A 295 35.19 33.74 19.53
N GLN A 296 35.03 33.39 20.81
CA GLN A 296 34.24 34.14 21.79
C GLN A 296 34.87 35.52 22.04
N VAL A 297 34.04 36.55 22.06
CA VAL A 297 34.35 37.81 22.76
C VAL A 297 33.21 38.06 23.74
N ALA A 298 33.58 38.23 25.00
CA ALA A 298 32.70 38.44 26.13
C ALA A 298 32.65 39.92 26.53
N PHE A 299 31.46 40.33 26.97
CA PHE A 299 31.12 41.38 27.95
C PHE A 299 31.41 42.87 27.68
N GLY A 300 30.36 43.66 27.92
CA GLY A 300 30.41 45.10 28.22
C GLY A 300 29.01 45.69 28.42
N SER A 301 28.68 46.06 29.66
CA SER A 301 27.36 46.55 30.13
C SER A 301 27.05 48.04 29.84
N SER A 302 25.75 48.36 29.99
CA SER A 302 25.11 49.56 30.57
C SER A 302 24.81 50.81 29.73
N GLY A 303 23.60 51.37 29.95
CA GLY A 303 23.18 52.72 29.55
C GLY A 303 21.78 52.75 28.89
N HIS A 304 20.67 52.80 29.63
CA HIS A 304 19.90 53.99 30.06
C HIS A 304 18.84 54.48 29.06
N CYS A 305 17.82 55.09 29.64
CA CYS A 305 16.44 55.34 29.20
C CYS A 305 16.34 56.45 28.15
N ASP A 306 15.30 56.43 27.31
CA ASP A 306 14.29 57.52 27.28
C ASP A 306 13.16 57.22 26.29
N GLY A 307 11.94 57.54 26.73
CA GLY A 307 10.72 57.40 25.97
C GLY A 307 10.37 58.66 25.20
N HIS A 308 9.55 58.51 24.17
CA HIS A 308 8.64 59.58 23.73
C HIS A 308 7.33 58.97 23.24
N GLN A 309 6.25 59.39 23.91
CA GLN A 309 4.88 59.33 23.44
C GLN A 309 4.68 60.25 22.24
N ALA A 310 3.81 59.85 21.32
CA ALA A 310 2.96 60.78 20.60
C ALA A 310 1.61 60.11 20.31
N LEU A 311 0.58 60.61 20.99
CA LEU A 311 -0.84 60.46 20.70
C LEU A 311 -1.23 61.58 19.74
N ASP A 312 -2.07 61.30 18.75
CA ASP A 312 -3.12 62.24 18.31
C ASP A 312 -4.26 61.46 17.62
N THR A 313 -5.41 61.34 18.28
CA THR A 313 -6.72 61.95 17.96
C THR A 313 -7.11 61.90 16.47
N GLY A 314 -8.29 61.44 16.03
CA GLY A 314 -9.57 61.23 16.70
C GLY A 314 -10.65 61.98 15.92
N VAL A 315 -11.35 61.33 14.98
CA VAL A 315 -12.67 61.78 14.53
C VAL A 315 -13.61 60.58 14.39
N ARG A 316 -14.77 60.74 15.02
CA ARG A 316 -15.81 59.77 15.34
C ARG A 316 -17.03 60.07 14.47
N CYS A 317 -17.61 59.07 13.81
CA CYS A 317 -19.04 59.01 13.46
C CYS A 317 -19.49 57.53 13.40
N VAL A 318 -20.67 57.25 13.94
CA VAL A 318 -21.28 55.96 14.34
C VAL A 318 -22.74 55.99 13.82
N PRO A 319 -23.57 54.91 13.78
CA PRO A 319 -23.39 53.45 13.67
C PRO A 319 -24.16 52.81 12.48
N GLY A 320 -23.92 51.53 12.21
CA GLY A 320 -24.90 50.71 11.47
C GLY A 320 -24.57 49.23 11.36
N ALA A 321 -25.34 48.41 12.09
CA ALA A 321 -25.60 46.98 11.86
C ALA A 321 -24.48 45.94 12.12
N GLN A 322 -24.57 45.37 13.33
CA GLN A 322 -24.29 43.99 13.72
C GLN A 322 -23.94 42.99 12.59
N ALA A 323 -22.71 42.48 12.63
CA ALA A 323 -22.42 41.10 12.30
C ALA A 323 -21.51 40.56 13.41
N ALA A 324 -22.03 39.59 14.16
CA ALA A 324 -21.28 38.94 15.23
C ALA A 324 -20.04 38.26 14.65
N GLU A 325 -18.86 38.77 15.01
CA GLU A 325 -17.61 38.05 14.87
C GLU A 325 -17.69 36.79 15.74
N ARG A 326 -18.03 35.67 15.11
CA ARG A 326 -17.71 34.36 15.67
C ARG A 326 -16.19 34.23 15.60
N GLY A 327 -15.62 33.96 16.77
CA GLY A 327 -14.19 33.81 16.97
C GLY A 327 -13.52 32.99 15.87
N SER A 328 -12.37 33.49 15.45
CA SER A 328 -11.36 32.81 14.66
C SER A 328 -11.11 31.39 15.19
N GLY A 329 -11.74 30.41 14.55
CA GLY A 329 -11.34 29.01 14.67
C GLY A 329 -9.92 28.81 14.15
N PRO A 330 -9.19 27.78 14.61
CA PRO A 330 -7.84 27.53 14.15
C PRO A 330 -7.87 27.27 12.63
N GLN A 331 -6.94 27.87 11.88
CA GLN A 331 -6.79 27.62 10.45
C GLN A 331 -6.53 26.12 10.20
N ALA A 332 -7.59 25.36 9.92
CA ALA A 332 -7.54 23.92 9.68
C ALA A 332 -7.55 23.66 8.17
N GLY A 333 -6.37 23.65 7.57
CA GLY A 333 -6.19 23.28 6.16
C GLY A 333 -4.81 22.71 5.83
N GLY A 334 -3.97 22.50 6.86
CA GLY A 334 -2.63 21.95 6.71
C GLY A 334 -2.63 20.42 6.64
N PRO A 335 -1.54 19.81 6.12
CA PRO A 335 -1.36 18.37 6.15
C PRO A 335 -1.32 17.85 7.59
N TRP A 336 -1.97 16.71 7.86
CA TRP A 336 -1.91 16.05 9.17
C TRP A 336 -0.48 15.66 9.55
N LEU A 337 0.34 15.33 8.55
CA LEU A 337 1.76 15.11 8.73
C LEU A 337 2.56 15.72 7.57
N PRO A 338 3.29 16.82 7.82
CA PRO A 338 4.29 17.33 6.90
C PRO A 338 5.30 16.25 6.47
N GLY A 339 5.62 16.24 5.18
CA GLY A 339 6.58 15.31 4.57
C GLY A 339 5.94 14.18 3.75
N PHE A 340 4.63 13.93 3.90
CA PHE A 340 3.93 13.08 2.94
C PHE A 340 3.83 13.81 1.60
N HIS A 341 4.22 13.10 0.53
CA HIS A 341 4.08 13.58 -0.84
C HIS A 341 3.35 12.50 -1.63
N PRO A 342 2.15 12.80 -2.18
CA PRO A 342 1.53 11.91 -3.15
C PRO A 342 2.50 11.64 -4.30
N ARG A 343 2.36 10.48 -4.95
CA ARG A 343 3.08 10.20 -6.19
C ARG A 343 2.82 11.30 -7.23
N GLU A 344 3.80 11.56 -8.08
CA GLU A 344 3.64 12.45 -9.23
C GLU A 344 2.61 11.87 -10.21
N LYS A 345 1.78 12.72 -10.84
CA LYS A 345 0.82 12.29 -11.87
C LYS A 345 1.51 11.57 -13.04
N ALA A 346 2.73 12.00 -13.38
CA ALA A 346 3.55 11.39 -14.41
C ALA A 346 4.63 10.49 -13.79
N GLU A 347 4.61 9.20 -14.11
CA GLU A 347 5.68 8.30 -13.72
C GLU A 347 6.86 8.46 -14.68
N ARG A 348 7.96 9.06 -14.21
CA ARG A 348 9.24 8.97 -14.93
C ARG A 348 9.68 7.52 -14.91
N VAL A 349 9.80 6.89 -16.07
CA VAL A 349 10.30 5.51 -16.18
C VAL A 349 11.72 5.47 -15.63
N ARG A 350 11.88 4.88 -14.44
CA ARG A 350 13.18 4.65 -13.78
C ARG A 350 13.59 3.19 -13.88
N ASN A 351 13.32 2.56 -15.03
CA ASN A 351 13.78 1.21 -15.30
C ASN A 351 14.75 1.22 -16.49
N CYS A 352 15.59 0.20 -16.55
CA CYS A 352 16.51 0.01 -17.66
C CYS A 352 15.82 -0.53 -18.93
N ALA A 353 14.49 -0.69 -18.93
CA ALA A 353 13.77 -1.38 -20.00
C ALA A 353 13.71 -0.57 -21.30
N ALA A 354 13.86 0.76 -21.21
CA ALA A 354 13.96 1.67 -22.35
C ALA A 354 15.41 2.04 -22.71
N LEU A 355 16.42 1.42 -22.07
CA LEU A 355 17.80 1.67 -22.43
C LEU A 355 18.12 1.01 -23.77
N PRO A 356 18.88 1.69 -24.66
CA PRO A 356 19.36 1.09 -25.91
C PRO A 356 20.07 -0.24 -25.64
N ARG A 357 19.84 -1.23 -26.51
CA ARG A 357 20.43 -2.57 -26.33
C ARG A 357 21.96 -2.49 -26.27
N ASP A 358 22.55 -1.67 -27.12
CA ASP A 358 24.00 -1.42 -27.14
C ASP A 358 24.54 -0.93 -25.81
N PHE A 359 23.79 -0.07 -25.10
CA PHE A 359 24.19 0.41 -23.78
C PHE A 359 24.14 -0.71 -22.73
N ILE A 360 23.09 -1.54 -22.76
CA ILE A 360 22.97 -2.69 -21.87
C ILE A 360 24.12 -3.67 -22.12
N ASP A 361 24.39 -3.99 -23.39
CA ASP A 361 25.44 -4.94 -23.78
C ASP A 361 26.83 -4.41 -23.40
N GLN A 362 27.08 -3.11 -23.56
CA GLN A 362 28.30 -2.46 -23.08
C GLN A 362 28.47 -2.59 -21.57
N VAL A 363 27.42 -2.32 -20.78
CA VAL A 363 27.48 -2.44 -19.31
C VAL A 363 27.69 -3.89 -18.88
N VAL A 364 27.00 -4.84 -19.52
CA VAL A 364 27.14 -6.28 -19.23
C VAL A 364 28.55 -6.76 -19.56
N LEU A 365 29.10 -6.39 -20.72
CA LEU A 365 30.48 -6.69 -21.11
C LEU A 365 31.48 -6.06 -20.13
N GLN A 366 31.24 -4.82 -19.70
CA GLN A 366 32.11 -4.14 -18.76
C GLN A 366 32.11 -4.83 -17.39
N VAL A 367 30.94 -5.22 -16.86
CA VAL A 367 30.83 -5.98 -15.61
C VAL A 367 31.43 -7.37 -15.76
N ALA A 368 31.18 -8.07 -16.86
CA ALA A 368 31.76 -9.37 -17.14
C ALA A 368 33.30 -9.29 -17.20
N ASN A 369 33.85 -8.30 -17.89
CA ASN A 369 35.30 -8.06 -17.94
C ASN A 369 35.89 -7.70 -16.58
N LEU A 370 35.17 -6.96 -15.74
CA LEU A 370 35.63 -6.65 -14.37
C LEU A 370 35.60 -7.88 -13.47
N LEU A 371 34.58 -8.72 -13.60
CA LEU A 371 34.45 -9.98 -12.86
C LEU A 371 35.42 -11.05 -13.38
N LEU A 372 35.81 -10.99 -14.66
CA LEU A 372 36.70 -11.97 -15.30
C LEU A 372 38.18 -11.51 -15.33
N GLY A 373 38.41 -10.21 -15.22
CA GLY A 373 39.73 -9.57 -15.19
C GLY A 373 40.39 -9.56 -13.81
N GLY A 374 39.80 -10.27 -12.84
CA GLY A 374 40.29 -10.38 -11.47
C GLY A 374 41.77 -10.72 -11.37
N LYS A 375 42.61 -9.71 -11.09
CA LYS A 375 43.98 -9.94 -10.64
C LYS A 375 43.89 -10.65 -9.29
N GLN A 376 44.45 -11.85 -9.19
CA GLN A 376 44.60 -12.56 -7.92
C GLN A 376 45.34 -11.65 -6.93
N SER A 377 44.66 -11.21 -5.88
CA SER A 377 45.33 -10.62 -4.72
C SER A 377 46.12 -11.74 -4.03
N ASN A 378 47.44 -11.75 -4.20
CA ASN A 378 48.35 -12.70 -3.56
C ASN A 378 48.20 -12.63 -2.02
N PRO A 379 47.94 -13.74 -1.32
CA PRO A 379 47.85 -13.75 0.14
C PRO A 379 49.24 -13.92 0.73
N ARG A 380 50.09 -12.90 0.65
CA ARG A 380 51.30 -12.84 1.49
C ARG A 380 51.52 -11.42 2.00
N SER A 381 51.20 -11.27 3.28
CA SER A 381 51.59 -10.24 4.25
C SER A 381 50.49 -9.30 4.74
N SER A 382 49.75 -9.77 5.75
CA SER A 382 49.29 -8.92 6.86
C SER A 382 48.85 -9.81 8.02
N ARG A 383 49.75 -10.00 9.00
CA ARG A 383 49.36 -10.35 10.36
C ARG A 383 48.73 -9.09 10.96
N ASP A 384 47.41 -8.95 10.88
CA ASP A 384 46.61 -8.34 11.95
C ASP A 384 45.13 -8.66 11.75
N GLY A 385 44.43 -8.90 12.86
CA GLY A 385 43.05 -9.38 12.87
C GLY A 385 42.05 -8.29 12.50
N SER A 386 41.49 -8.33 11.28
CA SER A 386 40.21 -7.71 10.94
C SER A 386 39.71 -8.13 9.53
N VAL A 387 38.48 -8.66 9.47
CA VAL A 387 37.49 -8.52 8.38
C VAL A 387 37.77 -9.16 6.99
N LYS A 388 36.85 -10.07 6.62
CA LYS A 388 36.49 -10.62 5.28
C LYS A 388 37.37 -10.19 4.07
N THR A 389 38.13 -11.15 3.53
CA THR A 389 38.58 -11.09 2.13
C THR A 389 37.44 -11.46 1.18
N TRP A 390 36.96 -10.48 0.42
CA TRP A 390 35.96 -10.61 -0.64
C TRP A 390 36.59 -11.18 -1.93
N ASN A 391 35.80 -11.93 -2.70
CA ASN A 391 36.23 -12.67 -3.90
C ASN A 391 36.64 -11.74 -5.06
N GLY A 392 37.76 -12.05 -5.70
CA GLY A 392 38.46 -11.19 -6.67
C GLY A 392 38.15 -11.40 -8.16
N GLY A 393 37.28 -12.33 -8.55
CA GLY A 393 37.00 -12.59 -9.98
C GLY A 393 38.07 -13.46 -10.68
N GLY A 394 37.79 -14.01 -11.88
CA GLY A 394 38.59 -15.11 -12.47
C GLY A 394 38.61 -15.23 -14.00
N LYS A 395 39.58 -15.96 -14.58
CA LYS A 395 39.90 -15.94 -16.03
C LYS A 395 39.20 -17.03 -16.85
N LEU A 396 39.01 -16.77 -18.15
CA LEU A 396 38.40 -17.68 -19.12
C LEU A 396 39.30 -17.85 -20.37
N SER A 397 39.45 -19.10 -20.84
CA SER A 397 40.02 -19.42 -22.15
C SER A 397 38.93 -20.03 -23.05
N THR A 398 38.81 -19.55 -24.29
CA THR A 398 37.79 -20.00 -25.24
C THR A 398 38.40 -20.81 -26.38
N THR A 399 37.97 -22.06 -26.54
CA THR A 399 38.21 -22.88 -27.75
C THR A 399 36.88 -23.14 -28.44
N LEU A 400 36.68 -22.55 -29.62
CA LEU A 400 35.60 -22.87 -30.55
C LEU A 400 36.00 -24.12 -31.35
N GLY A 401 35.31 -25.24 -31.14
CA GLY A 401 35.38 -26.39 -32.02
C GLY A 401 34.55 -26.12 -33.28
N ALA A 402 35.20 -26.26 -34.45
CA ALA A 402 34.63 -26.10 -35.78
C ALA A 402 33.74 -27.30 -36.18
#